data_AF-A0A351FSH8-F1
#
_entry.id   AF-A0A351FSH8-F1
#
_cell.length_a   1.000
_cell.length_b   1.000
_cell.length_c   1.000
_cell.angle_alpha   90.00
_cell.angle_beta   90.00
_cell.angle_gamma   90.00
#
_symmetry.space_group_name_H-M   'P 1'
#
loop_
_entity.id
_entity.type
_entity.pdbx_description
1 polymer ?
#
loop_
_entity_poly.entity_id
_entity_poly.type
_entity_poly.pdbx_seq_one_letter_code
_entity_poly.pdbx_strand_id
1 'polypeptide(L)'
;SELICLTDLFATVAEIVGKAVPPGTSEDSVSFLPALHQRPIASTREGVVHHSFSGHFAYRTGKWKLILARGSGGWTAPRENQVAKDAQVAQLYDLEADPGERTNLYLEQPAVAQRLLNELTSDVQRGRSTAGPPAKNDVQQIVLWKSEHAASSPGKSSRKPKGGKNKKPSS
;
A
#
# COMPACT_ATOMS: atom_id res chain seq x y z
N SER A 1 -6.12 -17.10 -10.11
CA SER A 1 -4.91 -17.11 -9.26
C SER A 1 -5.30 -16.79 -7.82
N GLU A 2 -4.67 -17.41 -6.82
CA GLU A 2 -4.89 -17.05 -5.41
C GLU A 2 -3.88 -15.99 -4.95
N LEU A 3 -4.32 -15.08 -4.08
CA LEU A 3 -3.51 -13.95 -3.64
C LEU A 3 -2.79 -14.28 -2.32
N ILE A 4 -1.47 -14.45 -2.39
CA ILE A 4 -0.59 -14.69 -1.25
C ILE A 4 0.31 -13.46 -1.04
N CYS A 5 0.47 -13.05 0.22
CA CYS A 5 1.33 -11.95 0.64
C CYS A 5 2.37 -12.44 1.67
N LEU A 6 3.47 -11.69 1.86
CA LEU A 6 4.45 -11.99 2.90
C LEU A 6 3.82 -12.07 4.30
N THR A 7 2.81 -11.25 4.57
CA THR A 7 2.08 -11.22 5.85
C THR A 7 1.42 -12.55 6.18
N ASP A 8 1.18 -13.41 5.18
CA ASP A 8 0.51 -14.71 5.32
C ASP A 8 1.43 -15.80 5.90
N LEU A 9 2.74 -15.58 5.94
CA LEU A 9 3.69 -16.56 6.47
C LEU A 9 3.42 -16.91 7.93
N PHE A 10 2.99 -15.95 8.76
CA PHE A 10 2.79 -16.20 10.18
C PHE A 10 1.68 -17.23 10.43
N ALA A 11 0.47 -17.00 9.90
CA ALA A 11 -0.65 -17.93 10.01
C ALA A 11 -0.34 -19.27 9.34
N THR A 12 0.37 -19.25 8.22
CA THR A 12 0.78 -20.47 7.50
C THR A 12 1.73 -21.33 8.35
N VAL A 13 2.77 -20.73 8.93
CA VAL A 13 3.72 -21.46 9.79
C VAL A 13 3.01 -21.94 11.07
N ALA A 14 2.16 -21.12 11.67
CA ALA A 14 1.36 -21.51 12.84
C ALA A 14 0.51 -22.76 12.56
N GLU A 15 -0.16 -22.82 11.39
CA GLU A 15 -0.91 -24.00 10.95
C GLU A 15 0.01 -25.21 10.74
N ILE A 16 1.16 -25.04 10.08
CA ILE A 16 2.14 -26.12 9.86
C ILE A 16 2.61 -26.74 11.17
N VAL A 17 2.88 -25.94 12.20
CA VAL A 17 3.36 -26.43 13.50
C VAL A 17 2.22 -26.80 14.47
N GLY A 18 0.95 -26.71 14.03
CA GLY A 18 -0.21 -27.03 14.85
C GLY A 18 -0.40 -26.11 16.06
N LYS A 19 -0.03 -24.82 15.94
CA LYS A 19 -0.20 -23.82 17.00
C LYS A 19 -1.29 -22.82 16.64
N ALA A 20 -2.09 -22.44 17.62
CA ALA A 20 -3.04 -21.36 17.46
C ALA A 20 -2.31 -20.01 17.41
N VAL A 21 -2.79 -19.11 16.54
CA VAL A 21 -2.36 -17.71 16.53
C VAL A 21 -2.99 -16.99 17.72
N PRO A 22 -2.20 -16.38 18.63
CA PRO A 22 -2.74 -15.63 19.74
C PRO A 22 -3.66 -14.48 19.29
N PRO A 23 -4.76 -14.20 19.99
CA PRO A 23 -5.60 -13.04 19.69
C PRO A 23 -4.79 -11.73 19.74
N GLY A 24 -5.05 -10.82 18.80
CA GLY A 24 -4.32 -9.55 18.69
C GLY A 24 -2.89 -9.70 18.14
N THR A 25 -2.64 -10.76 17.36
CA THR A 25 -1.39 -10.93 16.62
C THR A 25 -1.67 -11.31 15.18
N SER A 26 -0.88 -10.78 14.25
CA SER A 26 -0.92 -11.14 12.83
C SER A 26 -2.34 -11.06 12.21
N GLU A 27 -3.05 -9.98 12.52
CA GLU A 27 -4.47 -9.80 12.22
C GLU A 27 -4.81 -9.77 10.73
N ASP A 28 -3.79 -9.61 9.87
CA ASP A 28 -3.89 -9.61 8.40
C ASP A 28 -3.40 -10.92 7.76
N SER A 29 -2.93 -11.87 8.57
CA SER A 29 -2.30 -13.11 8.13
C SER A 29 -3.34 -14.18 7.84
N VAL A 30 -3.32 -14.73 6.62
CA VAL A 30 -4.20 -15.81 6.19
C VAL A 30 -3.34 -16.99 5.78
N SER A 31 -3.57 -18.18 6.33
CA SER A 31 -2.76 -19.34 5.96
C SER A 31 -2.98 -19.74 4.50
N PHE A 32 -1.89 -19.89 3.75
CA PHE A 32 -1.92 -20.46 2.40
C PHE A 32 -1.53 -21.93 2.35
N LEU A 33 -1.41 -22.61 3.51
CA LEU A 33 -1.10 -24.05 3.56
C LEU A 33 -2.03 -24.90 2.67
N PRO A 34 -3.36 -24.65 2.59
CA PRO A 34 -4.23 -25.37 1.65
C PRO A 34 -3.75 -25.31 0.19
N ALA A 35 -3.25 -24.16 -0.26
CA ALA A 35 -2.79 -23.95 -1.63
C ALA A 35 -1.57 -24.82 -1.97
N LEU A 36 -0.69 -25.09 -0.99
CA LEU A 36 0.43 -26.02 -1.15
C LEU A 36 -0.02 -27.45 -1.42
N HIS A 37 -1.27 -27.78 -1.04
CA HIS A 37 -1.94 -29.04 -1.31
C HIS A 37 -2.97 -28.95 -2.44
N GLN A 38 -2.90 -27.92 -3.29
CA GLN A 38 -3.84 -27.69 -4.39
C GLN A 38 -5.30 -27.56 -3.94
N ARG A 39 -5.52 -27.06 -2.72
CA ARG A 39 -6.84 -26.74 -2.16
C ARG A 39 -7.00 -25.22 -2.06
N PRO A 40 -8.23 -24.70 -2.20
CA PRO A 40 -8.46 -23.26 -2.09
C PRO A 40 -8.08 -22.72 -0.71
N ILE A 41 -7.54 -21.51 -0.67
CA ILE A 41 -7.29 -20.76 0.55
C ILE A 41 -8.63 -20.35 1.16
N ALA A 42 -8.89 -20.77 2.39
CA ALA A 42 -10.01 -20.27 3.16
C ALA A 42 -9.64 -18.91 3.77
N SER A 43 -10.24 -17.83 3.25
CA SER A 43 -9.96 -16.48 3.71
C SER A 43 -11.23 -15.66 3.92
N THR A 44 -11.19 -14.79 4.93
CA THR A 44 -12.17 -13.72 5.13
C THR A 44 -11.62 -12.35 4.70
N ARG A 45 -10.42 -12.33 4.11
CA ARG A 45 -9.75 -11.12 3.63
C ARG A 45 -10.24 -10.80 2.23
N GLU A 46 -10.86 -9.65 2.08
CA GLU A 46 -11.36 -9.16 0.77
C GLU A 46 -10.22 -8.73 -0.17
N GLY A 47 -9.14 -8.19 0.38
CA GLY A 47 -7.99 -7.72 -0.40
C GLY A 47 -6.72 -7.54 0.42
N VAL A 48 -5.61 -7.32 -0.27
CA VAL A 48 -4.29 -7.09 0.35
C VAL A 48 -3.94 -5.62 0.29
N VAL A 49 -3.62 -5.06 1.45
CA VAL A 49 -3.02 -3.73 1.59
C VAL A 49 -1.53 -3.81 1.29
N HIS A 50 -1.07 -2.96 0.40
CA HIS A 50 0.33 -2.74 0.08
C HIS A 50 0.72 -1.30 0.42
N HIS A 51 2.01 -1.06 0.62
CA HIS A 51 2.55 0.29 0.68
C HIS A 51 3.89 0.38 -0.05
N SER A 52 4.14 1.52 -0.67
CA SER A 52 5.43 1.82 -1.29
C SER A 52 6.47 2.25 -0.25
N PHE A 53 7.72 2.45 -0.67
CA PHE A 53 8.79 2.96 0.21
C PHE A 53 8.45 4.32 0.84
N SER A 54 7.83 5.24 0.09
CA SER A 54 7.33 6.51 0.65
C SER A 54 5.99 6.36 1.38
N GLY A 55 5.47 5.14 1.45
CA GLY A 55 4.27 4.73 2.17
C GLY A 55 2.96 5.11 1.48
N HIS A 56 2.95 5.33 0.16
CA HIS A 56 1.69 5.43 -0.58
C HIS A 56 1.01 4.07 -0.56
N PHE A 57 -0.26 4.04 -0.21
CA PHE A 57 -1.04 2.81 -0.14
C PHE A 57 -1.41 2.30 -1.53
N ALA A 58 -1.49 0.98 -1.64
CA ALA A 58 -2.16 0.30 -2.72
C ALA A 58 -3.04 -0.82 -2.16
N TYR A 59 -4.08 -1.19 -2.88
CA TYR A 59 -5.02 -2.23 -2.48
C TYR A 59 -5.27 -3.17 -3.64
N ARG A 60 -5.19 -4.47 -3.40
CA ARG A 60 -5.42 -5.50 -4.42
C ARG A 60 -6.54 -6.43 -4.01
N THR A 61 -7.57 -6.54 -4.83
CA THR A 61 -8.66 -7.51 -4.69
C THR A 61 -8.98 -8.14 -6.06
N GLY A 62 -8.98 -9.47 -6.11
CA GLY A 62 -9.08 -10.22 -7.36
C GLY A 62 -8.04 -9.73 -8.39
N LYS A 63 -8.54 -9.35 -9.58
CA LYS A 63 -7.72 -8.80 -10.67
C LYS A 63 -7.37 -7.32 -10.51
N TRP A 64 -8.06 -6.59 -9.65
CA TRP A 64 -7.92 -5.14 -9.57
C TRP A 64 -6.84 -4.73 -8.57
N LYS A 65 -6.04 -3.73 -8.93
CA LYS A 65 -5.10 -3.06 -8.03
C LYS A 65 -5.27 -1.55 -8.12
N LEU A 66 -5.60 -0.94 -6.99
CA LEU A 66 -5.67 0.51 -6.81
C LEU A 66 -4.39 1.00 -6.14
N ILE A 67 -3.81 2.10 -6.60
CA ILE A 67 -2.63 2.74 -6.02
C ILE A 67 -2.96 4.21 -5.76
N LEU A 68 -2.86 4.65 -4.50
CA LEU A 68 -3.13 6.03 -4.08
C LEU A 68 -1.86 6.88 -4.23
N ALA A 69 -1.36 6.98 -5.46
CA ALA A 69 -0.11 7.66 -5.82
C ALA A 69 -0.21 8.24 -7.24
N ARG A 70 0.52 9.32 -7.52
CA ARG A 70 0.61 9.92 -8.87
C ARG A 70 1.66 9.21 -9.75
N GLY A 71 2.71 8.68 -9.11
CA GLY A 71 3.80 7.94 -9.73
C GLY A 71 4.11 6.66 -8.96
N SER A 72 5.37 6.27 -8.92
CA SER A 72 5.79 4.98 -8.36
C SER A 72 5.72 4.86 -6.83
N GLY A 73 5.65 5.99 -6.11
CA GLY A 73 5.82 6.04 -4.66
C GLY A 73 7.18 5.51 -4.14
N GLY A 74 8.17 5.29 -5.01
CA GLY A 74 9.41 4.63 -4.64
C GLY A 74 10.64 5.15 -5.38
N TRP A 75 11.55 4.24 -5.69
CA TRP A 75 12.84 4.58 -6.28
C TRP A 75 12.81 4.71 -7.81
N THR A 76 11.80 4.11 -8.44
CA THR A 76 11.63 4.05 -9.90
C THR A 76 10.93 5.30 -10.45
N ALA A 77 11.26 5.67 -11.68
CA ALA A 77 10.60 6.77 -12.38
C ALA A 77 9.25 6.33 -12.98
N PRO A 78 8.28 7.25 -13.11
CA PRO A 78 8.30 8.59 -12.54
C PRO A 78 8.04 8.54 -11.02
N ARG A 79 8.87 9.25 -10.24
CA ARG A 79 8.65 9.44 -8.79
C ARG A 79 7.57 10.49 -8.57
N GLU A 80 6.96 10.51 -7.38
CA GLU A 80 5.89 11.48 -7.04
C GLU A 80 6.24 12.94 -7.36
N ASN A 81 7.49 13.35 -7.10
CA ASN A 81 7.95 14.73 -7.36
C ASN A 81 8.31 15.02 -8.83
N GLN A 82 8.27 14.00 -9.69
CA GLN A 82 8.54 14.10 -11.13
C GLN A 82 7.24 14.10 -11.94
N VAL A 83 6.12 13.75 -11.32
CA VAL A 83 4.81 13.78 -11.95
C VAL A 83 4.22 15.19 -11.81
N ALA A 84 3.52 15.65 -12.85
CA ALA A 84 2.85 16.94 -12.83
C ALA A 84 1.80 16.99 -11.70
N LYS A 85 1.60 18.18 -11.11
CA LYS A 85 0.68 18.33 -9.95
C LYS A 85 -0.78 18.04 -10.30
N ASP A 86 -1.14 18.27 -11.55
CA ASP A 86 -2.46 18.03 -12.15
C ASP A 86 -2.63 16.62 -12.73
N ALA A 87 -1.61 15.75 -12.60
CA ALA A 87 -1.75 14.36 -12.98
C ALA A 87 -2.79 13.64 -12.10
N GLN A 88 -3.26 12.50 -12.60
CA GLN A 88 -4.19 11.64 -11.89
C GLN A 88 -3.66 11.31 -10.48
N VAL A 89 -4.49 11.56 -9.47
CA VAL A 89 -4.13 11.41 -8.06
C VAL A 89 -3.97 9.96 -7.61
N ALA A 90 -4.46 9.03 -8.42
CA ALA A 90 -4.42 7.59 -8.19
C ALA A 90 -4.26 6.84 -9.53
N GLN A 91 -3.94 5.56 -9.40
CA GLN A 91 -3.80 4.63 -10.52
C GLN A 91 -4.65 3.37 -10.26
N LEU A 92 -5.28 2.82 -11.30
CA LEU A 92 -6.05 1.58 -11.23
C LEU A 92 -5.63 0.65 -12.36
N TYR A 93 -5.34 -0.61 -12.04
CA TYR A 93 -4.90 -1.61 -13.00
C TYR A 93 -5.71 -2.90 -12.91
N ASP A 94 -5.99 -3.49 -14.07
CA ASP A 94 -6.43 -4.88 -14.20
C ASP A 94 -5.19 -5.76 -14.38
N LEU A 95 -4.77 -6.47 -13.32
CA LEU A 95 -3.57 -7.30 -13.30
C LEU A 95 -3.72 -8.63 -14.04
N GLU A 96 -4.93 -9.03 -14.44
CA GLU A 96 -5.10 -10.19 -15.32
C GLU A 96 -4.83 -9.81 -16.78
N ALA A 97 -5.35 -8.65 -17.21
CA ALA A 97 -5.14 -8.14 -18.56
C ALA A 97 -3.80 -7.42 -18.74
N ASP A 98 -3.32 -6.75 -17.69
CA ASP A 98 -2.11 -5.94 -17.68
C ASP A 98 -1.29 -6.14 -16.40
N PRO A 99 -0.59 -7.28 -16.25
CA PRO A 99 0.28 -7.54 -15.11
C PRO A 99 1.44 -6.53 -14.95
N GLY A 100 1.73 -5.77 -16.02
CA GLY A 100 2.83 -4.80 -16.06
C GLY A 100 2.43 -3.38 -15.66
N GLU A 101 1.17 -3.15 -15.27
CA GLU A 101 0.67 -1.86 -14.78
C GLU A 101 0.91 -0.71 -15.77
N ARG A 102 0.64 -0.94 -17.06
CA ARG A 102 0.92 0.00 -18.15
C ARG A 102 -0.26 0.91 -18.46
N THR A 103 -1.48 0.40 -18.36
CA THR A 103 -2.72 1.11 -18.70
C THR A 103 -3.46 1.50 -17.44
N ASN A 104 -3.33 2.76 -17.04
CA ASN A 104 -4.08 3.28 -15.90
C ASN A 104 -5.56 3.46 -16.28
N LEU A 105 -6.45 2.75 -15.58
CA LEU A 105 -7.90 2.73 -15.78
C LEU A 105 -8.67 3.58 -14.74
N TYR A 106 -7.98 4.42 -13.99
CA TYR A 106 -8.57 5.13 -12.84
C TYR A 106 -9.72 6.06 -13.23
N LEU A 107 -9.62 6.76 -14.35
CA LEU A 107 -10.67 7.65 -14.86
C LEU A 107 -11.74 6.89 -15.64
N GLU A 108 -11.38 5.77 -16.24
CA GLU A 108 -12.24 4.92 -17.07
C GLU A 108 -13.13 3.99 -16.24
N GLN A 109 -12.68 3.59 -15.06
CA GLN A 109 -13.38 2.66 -14.16
C GLN A 109 -13.56 3.26 -12.74
N PRO A 110 -14.20 4.44 -12.60
CA PRO A 110 -14.28 5.14 -11.32
C PRO A 110 -15.09 4.37 -10.26
N ALA A 111 -16.09 3.58 -10.68
CA ALA A 111 -16.86 2.73 -9.77
C ALA A 111 -16.00 1.63 -9.13
N VAL A 112 -15.07 1.05 -9.90
CA VAL A 112 -14.13 0.06 -9.39
C VAL A 112 -13.12 0.72 -8.46
N ALA A 113 -12.56 1.86 -8.85
CA ALA A 113 -11.65 2.62 -8.00
C ALA A 113 -12.28 2.99 -6.65
N GLN A 114 -13.52 3.48 -6.67
CA GLN A 114 -14.24 3.84 -5.46
C GLN A 114 -14.53 2.63 -4.57
N ARG A 115 -14.88 1.48 -5.15
CA ARG A 115 -15.09 0.24 -4.39
C ARG A 115 -13.81 -0.18 -3.65
N LEU A 116 -12.68 -0.26 -4.37
CA LEU A 116 -11.39 -0.63 -3.77
C LEU A 116 -10.94 0.37 -2.70
N LEU A 117 -11.20 1.67 -2.92
CA LEU A 117 -10.92 2.70 -1.93
C LEU A 117 -11.74 2.50 -0.65
N ASN A 118 -13.03 2.15 -0.78
CA ASN A 118 -13.90 1.88 0.37
C ASN A 118 -13.44 0.65 1.14
N GLU A 119 -13.06 -0.42 0.46
CA GLU A 119 -12.51 -1.65 1.06
C GLU A 119 -11.21 -1.35 1.82
N LEU A 120 -10.23 -0.69 1.17
CA LEU A 120 -9.00 -0.23 1.82
C LEU A 120 -9.29 0.64 3.05
N THR A 121 -10.21 1.60 2.92
CA THR A 121 -10.57 2.50 4.02
C THR A 121 -11.17 1.73 5.18
N SER A 122 -12.02 0.74 4.91
CA SER A 122 -12.60 -0.13 5.93
C SER A 122 -11.54 -0.93 6.69
N ASP A 123 -10.61 -1.56 5.96
CA ASP A 123 -9.53 -2.34 6.56
C ASP A 123 -8.64 -1.46 7.46
N VAL A 124 -8.28 -0.27 6.98
CA VAL A 124 -7.48 0.70 7.74
C VAL A 124 -8.22 1.19 8.99
N GLN A 125 -9.52 1.50 8.90
CA GLN A 125 -10.31 1.96 10.05
C GLN A 125 -10.52 0.86 11.09
N ARG A 126 -10.67 -0.39 10.64
CA ARG A 126 -10.78 -1.56 11.51
C ARG A 126 -9.45 -2.02 12.08
N GLY A 127 -8.33 -1.48 11.56
CA GLY A 127 -6.96 -1.88 11.92
C GLY A 127 -6.62 -3.31 11.51
N ARG A 128 -7.39 -3.91 10.60
CA ARG A 128 -7.21 -5.29 10.11
C ARG A 128 -8.02 -5.57 8.85
N SER A 129 -7.52 -6.50 8.05
CA SER A 129 -8.09 -6.96 6.78
C SER A 129 -8.84 -8.30 6.86
N THR A 130 -8.78 -9.03 7.97
CA THR A 130 -9.56 -10.27 8.18
C THR A 130 -10.80 -10.04 9.03
N ALA A 131 -11.75 -10.98 9.02
CA ALA A 131 -12.84 -11.00 10.01
C ALA A 131 -12.30 -11.02 11.46
N GLY A 132 -13.11 -10.49 12.38
CA GLY A 132 -12.78 -10.35 13.79
C GLY A 132 -13.13 -8.97 14.35
N PRO A 133 -12.99 -8.76 15.67
CA PRO A 133 -13.16 -7.44 16.26
C PRO A 133 -12.11 -6.46 15.72
N PRO A 134 -12.40 -5.15 15.71
CA PRO A 134 -11.43 -4.13 15.33
C PRO A 134 -10.14 -4.24 16.13
N ALA A 135 -9.01 -4.05 15.46
CA ALA A 135 -7.68 -3.99 16.04
C ALA A 135 -7.20 -2.54 16.13
N LYS A 136 -6.23 -2.29 17.01
CA LYS A 136 -5.69 -0.96 17.23
C LYS A 136 -4.52 -0.72 16.28
N ASN A 137 -4.61 0.33 15.47
CA ASN A 137 -3.47 0.84 14.70
C ASN A 137 -2.38 1.40 15.63
N ASP A 138 -1.13 1.29 15.20
CA ASP A 138 0.06 1.76 15.90
C ASP A 138 0.20 3.30 15.91
N VAL A 139 -0.45 3.97 14.95
CA VAL A 139 -0.51 5.43 14.84
C VAL A 139 -1.93 5.96 15.06
N GLN A 140 -2.02 7.19 15.57
CA GLN A 140 -3.31 7.84 15.84
C GLN A 140 -4.07 8.21 14.56
N GLN A 141 -3.34 8.55 13.48
CA GLN A 141 -3.94 8.91 12.20
C GLN A 141 -3.16 8.29 11.04
N ILE A 142 -3.89 7.58 10.18
CA ILE A 142 -3.38 7.03 8.93
C ILE A 142 -3.81 7.95 7.79
N VAL A 143 -2.83 8.50 7.08
CA VAL A 143 -3.08 9.33 5.89
C VAL A 143 -3.09 8.42 4.67
N LEU A 144 -4.29 8.13 4.14
CA LEU A 144 -4.45 7.33 2.92
C LEU A 144 -3.89 8.05 1.68
N TRP A 145 -4.31 9.30 1.48
CA TRP A 145 -3.92 10.12 0.32
C TRP A 145 -2.68 10.95 0.61
N LYS A 146 -1.51 10.30 0.58
CA LYS A 146 -0.25 10.98 0.90
C LYS A 146 0.13 12.09 -0.07
N SER A 147 -0.12 11.89 -1.37
CA SER A 147 0.17 12.90 -2.40
C SER A 147 -0.69 14.16 -2.25
N GLU A 148 -1.90 14.04 -1.68
CA GLU A 148 -2.77 15.19 -1.39
C GLU A 148 -2.37 15.90 -0.09
N HIS A 149 -2.05 15.14 0.97
CA HIS A 149 -1.64 15.71 2.25
C HIS A 149 -0.29 16.45 2.16
N ALA A 150 0.63 15.98 1.32
CA ALA A 150 1.89 16.67 1.07
C ALA A 150 1.69 18.03 0.37
N ALA A 151 0.66 18.17 -0.47
CA ALA A 151 0.34 19.41 -1.17
C ALA A 151 -0.29 20.47 -0.26
N SER A 152 -1.02 20.06 0.79
CA SER A 152 -1.70 20.95 1.74
C SER A 152 -0.86 21.35 2.96
N SER A 153 0.31 20.73 3.18
CA SER A 153 1.20 21.07 4.30
C SER A 153 2.09 22.29 3.94
N PRO A 154 2.16 23.34 4.78
CA PRO A 154 3.03 24.48 4.52
C PRO A 154 4.49 24.01 4.45
N GLY A 155 5.14 24.26 3.31
CA GLY A 155 6.44 23.70 2.97
C GLY A 155 7.49 23.92 4.04
N LYS A 156 8.12 22.84 4.53
CA LYS A 156 9.40 22.94 5.24
C LYS A 156 10.42 23.50 4.25
N SER A 157 10.73 24.77 4.44
CA SER A 157 11.77 25.55 3.76
C SER A 157 13.01 24.71 3.43
N SER A 158 13.37 24.71 2.15
CA SER A 158 14.63 24.20 1.62
C SER A 158 15.81 24.77 2.43
N ARG A 159 16.63 23.91 3.03
CA ARG A 159 17.92 24.32 3.59
C ARG A 159 18.77 24.95 2.48
N LYS A 160 19.07 26.25 2.61
CA LYS A 160 20.04 26.97 1.79
C LYS A 160 21.38 26.21 1.75
N PRO A 161 22.07 26.14 0.61
CA PRO A 161 23.43 25.62 0.57
C PRO A 161 24.36 26.58 1.32
N LYS A 162 25.16 26.06 2.27
CA LYS A 162 26.21 26.82 2.94
C LYS A 162 27.33 27.10 1.92
N GLY A 163 27.31 28.29 1.33
CA GLY A 163 28.44 28.84 0.59
C GLY A 163 29.49 29.45 1.53
N GLY A 164 30.76 29.32 1.15
CA GLY A 164 31.86 30.19 1.60
C GLY A 164 32.86 29.59 2.58
N LYS A 165 33.83 28.80 2.10
CA LYS A 165 35.16 28.73 2.74
C LYS A 165 36.02 29.84 2.13
N ASN A 166 36.24 30.91 2.88
CA ASN A 166 37.29 31.90 2.59
C ASN A 166 38.66 31.21 2.58
N LYS A 167 39.36 31.25 1.45
CA LYS A 167 40.80 31.04 1.40
C LYS A 167 41.47 32.32 1.90
N LYS A 168 42.26 32.22 2.98
CA LYS A 168 43.26 33.25 3.34
C LYS A 168 44.35 33.27 2.27
N PRO A 169 44.86 34.43 1.83
CA PRO A 169 46.15 34.51 1.19
C PRO A 169 47.25 34.50 2.25
N SER A 170 48.32 33.79 1.94
CA SER A 170 49.61 33.79 2.62
C SER A 170 50.42 35.01 2.24
N SER A 171 50.91 35.73 3.25
CA SER A 171 52.10 36.60 3.22
C SER A 171 52.51 36.88 4.64
#